data_AF-M5U6E5-F1
#
_entry.id   AF-M5U6E5-F1
#
_cell.length_a   1.000
_cell.length_b   1.000
_cell.length_c   1.000
_cell.angle_alpha   90.00
_cell.angle_beta   90.00
_cell.angle_gamma   90.00
#
_symmetry.space_group_name_H-M   'P 1'
#
loop_
_entity.id
_entity.type
_entity.pdbx_description
1 polymer ?
#
loop_
_entity_poly.entity_id
_entity_poly.type
_entity_poly.pdbx_seq_one_letter_code
_entity_poly.pdbx_strand_id
1 'polypeptide(L)'
;MKLLCSFVLVAASVFVTNCFAEESVDAKSLDFGDYSSSTLTTKGWDAYNAKKYKVAVAYAKECIDRYGKEAVAMQKELDAPVPSSDKDAVQSKWALNDVGTCYFIMGQALEKLEQTDEAIKVYKKLLKDVPFAQCWDPQGWFWKPADAAKKQVKMLEFQQLEDE
;
A
#
# COMPACT_ATOMS: atom_id res chain seq x y z
N MET A 1 14.80 -29.68 68.26
CA MET A 1 14.17 -28.36 68.04
C MET A 1 15.22 -27.41 67.46
N LYS A 2 15.31 -27.30 66.14
CA LYS A 2 16.05 -26.27 65.40
C LYS A 2 15.30 -26.09 64.08
N LEU A 3 14.44 -25.06 64.01
CA LEU A 3 13.80 -24.64 62.77
C LEU A 3 14.84 -23.91 61.92
N LEU A 4 15.03 -24.37 60.68
CA LEU A 4 15.70 -23.63 59.61
C LEU A 4 14.60 -22.99 58.76
N CYS A 5 14.50 -21.66 58.82
CA CYS A 5 13.71 -20.87 57.87
C CYS A 5 14.54 -20.67 56.60
N SER A 6 14.17 -21.36 55.52
CA SER A 6 14.63 -21.03 54.17
C SER A 6 13.73 -19.94 53.59
N PHE A 7 14.27 -18.73 53.45
CA PHE A 7 13.67 -17.69 52.62
C PHE A 7 14.07 -17.92 51.16
N VAL A 8 13.11 -18.34 50.33
CA VAL A 8 13.26 -18.33 48.87
C VAL A 8 12.78 -16.96 48.38
N LEU A 9 13.72 -16.16 47.87
CA LEU A 9 13.44 -14.90 47.18
C LEU A 9 13.08 -15.23 45.73
N VAL A 10 11.79 -15.13 45.38
CA VAL A 10 11.33 -15.23 43.98
C VAL A 10 11.33 -13.83 43.39
N ALA A 11 12.27 -13.55 42.49
CA ALA A 11 12.25 -12.35 41.66
C ALA A 11 11.18 -12.51 40.58
N ALA A 12 10.08 -11.77 40.70
CA ALA A 12 9.04 -11.71 39.68
C ALA A 12 9.51 -10.82 38.52
N SER A 13 9.87 -11.45 37.40
CA SER A 13 10.06 -10.76 36.12
C SER A 13 8.69 -10.29 35.62
N VAL A 14 8.49 -8.97 35.59
CA VAL A 14 7.33 -8.36 34.96
C VAL A 14 7.58 -8.38 33.45
N PHE A 15 7.16 -9.45 32.78
CA PHE A 15 6.95 -9.41 31.34
C PHE A 15 5.76 -8.48 31.10
N VAL A 16 6.05 -7.25 30.66
CA VAL A 16 5.04 -6.37 30.08
C VAL A 16 4.60 -7.03 28.78
N THR A 17 3.57 -7.86 28.86
CA THR A 17 2.85 -8.35 27.68
C THR A 17 2.13 -7.15 27.09
N ASN A 18 2.83 -6.40 26.24
CA ASN A 18 2.22 -5.40 25.40
C ASN A 18 1.37 -6.13 24.36
N CYS A 19 0.15 -6.47 24.77
CA CYS A 19 -0.86 -7.09 23.93
C CYS A 19 -1.34 -6.03 22.95
N PHE A 20 -0.67 -5.91 21.80
CA PHE A 20 -1.20 -5.16 20.67
C PHE A 20 -2.48 -5.86 20.22
N ALA A 21 -3.63 -5.30 20.56
CA ALA A 21 -4.89 -5.70 19.96
C ALA A 21 -4.83 -5.35 18.47
N GLU A 22 -4.85 -6.34 17.60
CA GLU A 22 -5.07 -6.10 16.17
C GLU A 22 -6.48 -5.54 15.99
N GLU A 23 -6.59 -4.24 15.69
CA GLU A 23 -7.84 -3.70 15.13
C GLU A 23 -8.12 -4.42 13.81
N SER A 24 -9.19 -5.22 13.81
CA SER A 24 -9.76 -5.80 12.60
C SER A 24 -10.54 -4.71 11.88
N VAL A 25 -10.15 -4.43 10.63
CA VAL A 25 -10.91 -3.52 9.78
C VAL A 25 -12.09 -4.29 9.21
N ASP A 26 -13.30 -3.99 9.67
CA ASP A 26 -14.51 -4.53 9.04
C ASP A 26 -14.76 -3.75 7.74
N ALA A 27 -14.32 -4.33 6.61
CA ALA A 27 -14.48 -3.73 5.29
C ALA A 27 -15.95 -3.40 4.95
N LYS A 28 -16.94 -4.05 5.60
CA LYS A 28 -18.36 -3.74 5.40
C LYS A 28 -18.78 -2.40 6.01
N SER A 29 -17.96 -1.81 6.88
CA SER A 29 -18.23 -0.53 7.54
C SER A 29 -17.58 0.68 6.88
N LEU A 30 -16.71 0.47 5.89
CA LEU A 30 -16.02 1.56 5.21
C LEU A 30 -16.94 2.30 4.25
N ASP A 31 -16.86 3.62 4.24
CA ASP A 31 -17.52 4.47 3.25
C ASP A 31 -16.66 4.55 1.98
N PHE A 32 -17.11 3.88 0.92
CA PHE A 32 -16.45 3.88 -0.39
C PHE A 32 -16.87 5.06 -1.29
N GLY A 33 -17.72 5.97 -0.79
CA GLY A 33 -18.21 7.12 -1.55
C GLY A 33 -19.01 6.70 -2.79
N ASP A 34 -18.73 7.35 -3.92
CA ASP A 34 -19.38 7.06 -5.22
C ASP A 34 -18.78 5.85 -5.95
N TYR A 35 -17.84 5.14 -5.33
CA TYR A 35 -17.07 4.04 -5.91
C TYR A 35 -16.28 4.42 -7.17
N SER A 36 -16.12 5.70 -7.50
CA SER A 36 -15.27 6.11 -8.62
C SER A 36 -13.80 5.79 -8.29
N SER A 37 -13.01 5.53 -9.33
CA SER A 37 -11.58 5.25 -9.17
C SER A 37 -10.88 6.39 -8.42
N SER A 38 -11.16 7.63 -8.81
CA SER A 38 -10.59 8.83 -8.18
C SER A 38 -10.95 8.99 -6.70
N THR A 39 -12.22 8.73 -6.32
CA THR A 39 -12.66 8.75 -4.92
C THR A 39 -11.93 7.68 -4.10
N LEU A 40 -11.82 6.46 -4.64
CA LEU A 40 -11.15 5.36 -3.96
C LEU A 40 -9.65 5.61 -3.81
N THR A 41 -8.98 6.12 -4.84
CA THR A 41 -7.57 6.52 -4.78
C THR A 41 -7.35 7.62 -3.76
N THR A 42 -8.21 8.64 -3.74
CA THR A 42 -8.14 9.74 -2.76
C THR A 42 -8.30 9.23 -1.33
N LYS A 43 -9.33 8.42 -1.07
CA LYS A 43 -9.55 7.78 0.24
C LYS A 43 -8.39 6.86 0.64
N GLY A 44 -7.76 6.18 -0.32
CA GLY A 44 -6.55 5.38 -0.11
C GLY A 44 -5.38 6.23 0.39
N TRP A 45 -5.11 7.37 -0.24
CA TRP A 45 -4.10 8.32 0.21
C TRP A 45 -4.42 8.92 1.57
N ASP A 46 -5.66 9.35 1.79
CA ASP A 46 -6.09 9.92 3.07
C ASP A 46 -5.91 8.93 4.21
N ALA A 47 -6.31 7.67 4.01
CA ALA A 47 -6.12 6.61 4.99
C ALA A 47 -4.63 6.33 5.24
N TYR A 48 -3.80 6.28 4.18
CA TYR A 48 -2.36 6.08 4.30
C TYR A 48 -1.71 7.21 5.12
N ASN A 49 -2.03 8.47 4.80
CA ASN A 49 -1.52 9.65 5.49
C ASN A 49 -1.98 9.72 6.95
N ALA A 50 -3.18 9.22 7.23
CA ALA A 50 -3.70 9.05 8.60
C ALA A 50 -3.11 7.83 9.33
N LYS A 51 -2.13 7.13 8.75
CA LYS A 51 -1.51 5.89 9.26
C LYS A 51 -2.48 4.72 9.46
N LYS A 52 -3.66 4.78 8.81
CA LYS A 52 -4.67 3.73 8.82
C LYS A 52 -4.37 2.73 7.69
N TYR A 53 -3.24 2.05 7.77
CA TYR A 53 -2.71 1.28 6.64
C TYR A 53 -3.63 0.15 6.17
N LYS A 54 -4.27 -0.59 7.09
CA LYS A 54 -5.27 -1.62 6.73
C LYS A 54 -6.45 -1.02 5.95
N VAL A 55 -6.88 0.19 6.30
CA VAL A 55 -7.95 0.92 5.59
C VAL A 55 -7.47 1.41 4.22
N ALA A 56 -6.22 1.88 4.13
CA ALA A 56 -5.60 2.28 2.86
C ALA A 56 -5.54 1.09 1.88
N VAL A 57 -5.16 -0.10 2.36
CA VAL A 57 -5.20 -1.35 1.59
C VAL A 57 -6.62 -1.65 1.10
N ALA A 58 -7.64 -1.49 1.94
CA ALA A 58 -9.02 -1.76 1.55
C ALA A 58 -9.51 -0.85 0.40
N TYR A 59 -9.28 0.46 0.49
CA TYR A 59 -9.67 1.39 -0.59
C TYR A 59 -8.89 1.14 -1.88
N ALA A 60 -7.57 0.95 -1.78
CA ALA A 60 -6.74 0.66 -2.95
C ALA A 60 -7.16 -0.64 -3.63
N LYS A 61 -7.43 -1.69 -2.84
CA LYS A 61 -7.90 -2.98 -3.35
C LYS A 61 -9.25 -2.86 -4.05
N GLU A 62 -10.20 -2.11 -3.48
CA GLU A 62 -11.50 -1.88 -4.12
C GLU A 62 -11.34 -1.19 -5.49
N CYS A 63 -10.46 -0.20 -5.60
CA CYS A 63 -10.16 0.44 -6.89
C CYS A 63 -9.57 -0.55 -7.90
N ILE A 64 -8.61 -1.37 -7.47
CA ILE A 64 -7.95 -2.38 -8.32
C ILE A 64 -8.95 -3.43 -8.79
N ASP A 65 -9.79 -3.95 -7.90
CA ASP A 65 -10.77 -5.01 -8.23
C ASP A 65 -11.81 -4.52 -9.24
N ARG A 66 -12.25 -3.27 -9.09
CA ARG A 66 -13.32 -2.69 -9.92
C ARG A 66 -12.81 -2.23 -11.28
N TYR A 67 -11.63 -1.61 -11.32
CA TYR A 67 -11.12 -0.92 -12.52
C TYR A 67 -9.88 -1.57 -13.13
N GLY A 68 -9.31 -2.62 -12.53
CA GLY A 68 -8.07 -3.23 -13.00
C GLY A 68 -8.14 -3.75 -14.44
N LYS A 69 -9.29 -4.29 -14.87
CA LYS A 69 -9.49 -4.73 -16.27
C LYS A 69 -9.42 -3.56 -17.25
N GLU A 70 -10.09 -2.45 -16.92
CA GLU A 70 -10.10 -1.23 -17.73
C GLU A 70 -8.70 -0.58 -17.76
N ALA A 71 -8.03 -0.51 -16.62
CA ALA A 71 -6.67 0.00 -16.52
C ALA A 71 -5.69 -0.78 -17.42
N VAL A 72 -5.78 -2.10 -17.44
CA VAL A 72 -4.97 -2.95 -18.33
C VAL A 72 -5.36 -2.77 -19.80
N ALA A 73 -6.64 -2.53 -20.11
CA ALA A 73 -7.06 -2.22 -21.47
C ALA A 73 -6.43 -0.91 -21.95
N MET A 74 -6.55 0.16 -21.15
CA MET A 74 -5.91 1.46 -21.44
C MET A 74 -4.39 1.37 -21.55
N GLN A 75 -3.73 0.55 -20.71
CA GLN A 75 -2.29 0.31 -20.79
C GLN A 75 -1.87 -0.30 -22.14
N LYS A 76 -2.67 -1.22 -22.70
CA LYS A 76 -2.37 -1.92 -23.95
C LYS A 76 -2.53 -1.05 -25.20
N GLU A 77 -3.27 0.05 -25.10
CA GLU A 77 -3.40 1.04 -26.18
C GLU A 77 -2.15 1.93 -26.33
N LEU A 78 -1.21 1.84 -25.38
CA LEU A 78 -0.05 2.70 -25.29
C LEU A 78 1.22 1.90 -25.57
N ASP A 79 2.03 2.39 -26.50
CA ASP A 79 3.40 1.91 -26.70
C ASP A 79 4.41 2.62 -25.78
N ALA A 80 4.03 3.81 -25.31
CA ALA A 80 4.81 4.62 -24.38
C ALA A 80 3.87 5.42 -23.43
N PRO A 81 4.37 5.86 -22.27
CA PRO A 81 3.61 6.77 -21.41
C PRO A 81 3.25 8.05 -22.14
N VAL A 82 2.03 8.54 -21.91
CA VAL A 82 1.59 9.86 -22.39
C VAL A 82 2.54 10.95 -21.86
N PRO A 83 2.95 11.95 -22.67
CA PRO A 83 3.77 13.04 -22.19
C PRO A 83 3.14 13.77 -21.01
N SER A 84 3.85 13.90 -19.88
CA SER A 84 3.34 14.54 -18.66
C SER A 84 3.01 16.03 -18.83
N SER A 85 3.49 16.66 -19.91
CA SER A 85 3.13 18.03 -20.28
C SER A 85 1.71 18.17 -20.82
N ASP A 86 1.12 17.09 -21.31
CA ASP A 86 -0.26 17.05 -21.81
C ASP A 86 -1.19 16.53 -20.72
N LYS A 87 -1.69 17.45 -19.89
CA LYS A 87 -2.49 17.11 -18.71
C LYS A 87 -3.79 16.38 -19.08
N ASP A 88 -4.43 16.82 -20.15
CA ASP A 88 -5.72 16.26 -20.58
C ASP A 88 -5.53 14.85 -21.12
N ALA A 89 -4.47 14.61 -21.90
CA ALA A 89 -4.14 13.27 -22.37
C ALA A 89 -3.78 12.34 -21.20
N VAL A 90 -3.03 12.82 -20.19
CA VAL A 90 -2.78 12.03 -18.98
C VAL A 90 -4.09 11.71 -18.26
N GLN A 91 -4.93 12.72 -18.00
CA GLN A 91 -6.22 12.54 -17.31
C GLN A 91 -7.18 11.62 -18.06
N SER A 92 -7.12 11.57 -19.39
CA SER A 92 -7.92 10.65 -20.20
C SER A 92 -7.64 9.17 -19.91
N LYS A 93 -6.47 8.87 -19.35
CA LYS A 93 -6.07 7.52 -18.90
C LYS A 93 -6.43 7.28 -17.44
N TRP A 94 -7.62 7.72 -17.03
CA TRP A 94 -8.10 7.73 -15.65
C TRP A 94 -7.95 6.37 -14.96
N ALA A 95 -8.44 5.28 -15.56
CA ALA A 95 -8.43 3.96 -14.92
C ALA A 95 -6.99 3.47 -14.73
N LEU A 96 -6.17 3.64 -15.76
CA LEU A 96 -4.74 3.31 -15.73
C LEU A 96 -4.03 4.04 -14.59
N ASN A 97 -4.23 5.35 -14.51
CA ASN A 97 -3.58 6.21 -13.53
C ASN A 97 -4.02 5.90 -12.10
N ASP A 98 -5.32 5.78 -11.87
CA ASP A 98 -5.88 5.56 -10.54
C ASP A 98 -5.54 4.16 -10.03
N VAL A 99 -5.65 3.12 -10.87
CA VAL A 99 -5.27 1.75 -10.49
C VAL A 99 -3.77 1.62 -10.27
N GLY A 100 -2.93 2.21 -11.13
CA GLY A 100 -1.48 2.24 -10.93
C GLY A 100 -1.09 2.93 -9.63
N THR A 101 -1.76 4.03 -9.29
CA THR A 101 -1.59 4.72 -8.02
C THR A 101 -2.04 3.85 -6.84
N CYS A 102 -3.19 3.18 -6.95
CA CYS A 102 -3.70 2.29 -5.92
C CYS A 102 -2.79 1.08 -5.66
N TYR A 103 -2.19 0.49 -6.69
CA TYR A 103 -1.16 -0.52 -6.47
C TYR A 103 0.00 0.03 -5.64
N PHE A 104 0.45 1.27 -5.90
CA PHE A 104 1.52 1.89 -5.13
C PHE A 104 1.12 2.16 -3.68
N ILE A 105 -0.07 2.74 -3.45
CA ILE A 105 -0.63 2.97 -2.09
C ILE A 105 -0.70 1.65 -1.32
N MET A 106 -1.25 0.60 -1.95
CA MET A 106 -1.39 -0.71 -1.32
C MET A 106 -0.02 -1.30 -0.95
N GLY A 107 0.97 -1.21 -1.84
CA GLY A 107 2.34 -1.64 -1.54
C GLY A 107 2.93 -0.90 -0.33
N GLN A 108 2.82 0.44 -0.32
CA GLN A 108 3.36 1.24 0.79
C GLN A 108 2.65 0.93 2.11
N ALA A 109 1.34 0.72 2.08
CA ALA A 109 0.57 0.38 3.26
C ALA A 109 0.95 -1.01 3.80
N LEU A 110 1.17 -1.99 2.93
CA LEU A 110 1.63 -3.33 3.31
C LEU A 110 3.03 -3.31 3.93
N GLU A 111 3.96 -2.49 3.42
CA GLU A 111 5.26 -2.29 4.07
C GLU A 111 5.11 -1.78 5.51
N LYS A 112 4.19 -0.83 5.74
CA LYS A 112 3.92 -0.29 7.08
C LYS A 112 3.21 -1.27 8.00
N LEU A 113 2.67 -2.35 7.45
CA LEU A 113 2.09 -3.47 8.18
C LEU A 113 3.08 -4.64 8.34
N GLU A 114 4.35 -4.45 7.97
CA GLU A 114 5.39 -5.49 8.01
C GLU A 114 5.08 -6.71 7.11
N GLN A 115 4.21 -6.52 6.11
CA GLN A 115 3.82 -7.54 5.13
C GLN A 115 4.67 -7.38 3.86
N THR A 116 6.00 -7.52 4.01
CA THR A 116 7.00 -7.22 2.97
C THR A 116 6.80 -8.04 1.69
N ASP A 117 6.55 -9.34 1.80
CA ASP A 117 6.33 -10.21 0.65
C ASP A 117 5.09 -9.80 -0.16
N GLU A 118 4.00 -9.48 0.52
CA GLU A 118 2.77 -8.98 -0.09
C GLU A 118 3.01 -7.63 -0.76
N ALA A 119 3.77 -6.73 -0.13
CA ALA A 119 4.13 -5.44 -0.71
C ALA A 119 4.92 -5.62 -2.02
N ILE A 120 5.95 -6.48 -2.03
CA ILE A 120 6.74 -6.79 -3.24
C ILE A 120 5.83 -7.37 -4.34
N LYS A 121 4.94 -8.31 -4.01
CA LYS A 121 3.98 -8.88 -4.98
C LYS A 121 3.09 -7.80 -5.61
N VAL A 122 2.59 -6.86 -4.81
CA VAL A 122 1.72 -5.76 -5.26
C VAL A 122 2.49 -4.79 -6.16
N TYR A 123 3.69 -4.38 -5.76
CA TYR A 123 4.54 -3.55 -6.61
C TYR A 123 4.90 -4.21 -7.94
N LYS A 124 5.23 -5.50 -7.93
CA LYS A 124 5.50 -6.23 -9.18
C LYS A 124 4.27 -6.30 -10.09
N LYS A 125 3.05 -6.38 -9.54
CA LYS A 125 1.82 -6.26 -10.34
C LYS A 125 1.71 -4.88 -11.01
N LEU A 126 1.98 -3.79 -10.28
CA LEU A 126 2.03 -2.45 -10.87
C LEU A 126 2.98 -2.40 -12.07
N LEU A 127 4.23 -2.83 -11.88
CA LEU A 127 5.27 -2.82 -12.91
C LEU A 127 4.93 -3.65 -14.14
N LYS A 128 4.12 -4.69 -13.97
CA LYS A 128 3.72 -5.60 -15.04
C LYS A 128 2.46 -5.13 -15.77
N ASP A 129 1.43 -4.78 -15.01
CA ASP A 129 0.07 -4.66 -15.53
C ASP A 129 -0.26 -3.22 -15.97
N VAL A 130 0.33 -2.22 -15.31
CA VAL A 130 0.05 -0.79 -15.51
C VAL A 130 1.30 0.11 -15.41
N PRO A 131 2.42 -0.23 -16.09
CA PRO A 131 3.68 0.51 -15.94
C PRO A 131 3.64 1.97 -16.41
N PHE A 132 2.66 2.40 -17.21
CA PHE A 132 2.59 3.75 -17.76
C PHE A 132 1.69 4.70 -16.98
N ALA A 133 1.14 4.24 -15.85
CA ALA A 133 0.35 5.08 -14.95
C ALA A 133 1.11 6.35 -14.54
N GLN A 134 0.36 7.43 -14.41
CA GLN A 134 0.85 8.73 -13.95
C GLN A 134 -0.11 9.28 -12.90
N CYS A 135 0.42 9.88 -11.85
CA CYS A 135 -0.37 10.43 -10.76
C CYS A 135 -0.01 11.90 -10.56
N TRP A 136 -1.01 12.76 -10.38
CA TRP A 136 -0.79 14.18 -10.12
C TRP A 136 -0.27 14.37 -8.69
N ASP A 137 0.87 15.02 -8.57
CA ASP A 137 1.38 15.52 -7.30
C ASP A 137 0.80 16.92 -7.04
N PRO A 138 0.23 17.20 -5.86
CA PRO A 138 -0.20 18.54 -5.48
C PRO A 138 0.90 19.61 -5.59
N GLN A 139 2.18 19.22 -5.58
CA GLN A 139 3.33 20.10 -5.77
C GLN A 139 3.57 20.51 -7.24
N GLY A 140 2.77 20.01 -8.19
CA GLY A 140 2.66 20.60 -9.54
C GLY A 140 3.18 19.75 -10.69
N TRP A 141 3.49 18.47 -10.48
CA TRP A 141 3.99 17.57 -11.53
C TRP A 141 3.24 16.23 -11.54
N PHE A 142 3.31 15.51 -12.66
CA PHE A 142 2.95 14.09 -12.66
C PHE A 142 4.16 13.24 -12.28
N TRP A 143 4.00 12.36 -11.32
CA TRP A 143 4.97 11.32 -11.00
C TRP A 143 4.49 9.97 -11.53
N LYS A 144 5.42 9.00 -11.59
CA LYS A 144 5.16 7.66 -12.13
C LYS A 144 5.16 6.63 -11.00
N PRO A 145 4.00 6.03 -10.67
CA PRO A 145 3.92 4.94 -9.69
C PRO A 145 4.88 3.79 -9.96
N ALA A 146 5.12 3.45 -11.23
CA ALA A 146 6.04 2.38 -11.60
C ALA A 146 7.49 2.67 -11.24
N ASP A 147 7.96 3.91 -11.43
CA ASP A 147 9.35 4.27 -11.08
C ASP A 147 9.57 4.23 -9.57
N ALA A 148 8.56 4.66 -8.79
CA ALA A 148 8.61 4.57 -7.33
C ALA A 148 8.57 3.11 -6.84
N ALA A 149 7.64 2.30 -7.37
CA ALA A 149 7.53 0.88 -7.04
C ALA A 149 8.80 0.09 -7.39
N LYS A 150 9.43 0.37 -8.53
CA LYS A 150 10.69 -0.27 -8.94
C LYS A 150 11.83 -0.01 -7.95
N LYS A 151 11.88 1.20 -7.37
CA LYS A 151 12.84 1.52 -6.30
C LYS A 151 12.54 0.74 -5.04
N GLN A 152 11.26 0.68 -4.64
CA GLN A 152 10.84 -0.06 -3.44
C GLN A 152 11.15 -1.55 -3.54
N VAL A 153 10.79 -2.21 -4.65
CA VAL A 153 11.07 -3.64 -4.86
C VAL A 153 12.56 -3.94 -4.66
N LYS A 154 13.45 -3.13 -5.26
CA LYS A 154 14.90 -3.32 -5.10
C LYS A 154 15.37 -3.19 -3.66
N MET A 155 14.84 -2.20 -2.92
CA MET A 155 15.23 -1.99 -1.53
C MET A 155 14.74 -3.12 -0.63
N LEU A 156 13.48 -3.55 -0.80
CA LEU A 156 12.89 -4.61 0.00
C LEU A 156 13.52 -5.98 -0.28
N GLU A 157 13.77 -6.32 -1.55
CA GLU A 157 14.47 -7.56 -1.91
C GLU A 157 15.91 -7.57 -1.40
N PHE A 158 16.59 -6.43 -1.42
CA PHE A 158 17.93 -6.33 -0.86
C PHE A 158 17.92 -6.52 0.66
N GLN A 159 16.99 -5.89 1.38
CA GLN A 159 16.85 -6.05 2.82
C GLN A 159 16.61 -7.52 3.21
N GLN A 160 15.75 -8.24 2.48
CA GLN A 160 15.49 -9.65 2.73
C GLN A 160 16.74 -10.52 2.63
N LEU A 161 17.67 -10.20 1.72
CA LEU A 161 18.94 -10.92 1.58
C LEU A 161 19.93 -10.63 2.73
N GLU A 162 19.82 -9.48 3.40
CA GLU A 162 20.67 -9.14 4.55
C GLU A 162 20.18 -9.79 5.85
N ASP A 163 18.89 -10.12 5.91
CA ASP A 163 18.23 -10.70 7.09
C ASP A 163 18.26 -12.26 7.10
N GLU A 164 18.71 -12.89 6.00
CA GLU A 164 18.92 -14.34 5.82
C GLU A 164 20.33 -14.82 6.25
#